data_AF-A0A355DJ88-F1
#
_entry.id   AF-A0A355DJ88-F1
#
_cell.length_a   1.000
_cell.length_b   1.000
_cell.length_c   1.000
_cell.angle_alpha   90.00
_cell.angle_beta   90.00
_cell.angle_gamma   90.00
#
_symmetry.space_group_name_H-M   'P 1'
#
loop_
_entity.id
_entity.type
_entity.pdbx_description
1 polymer ?
#
loop_
_entity_poly.entity_id
_entity_poly.type
_entity_poly.pdbx_seq_one_letter_code
_entity_poly.pdbx_strand_id
1 'polypeptide(L)' 'GANWATVDDGESEETAMTVGGLVNGTTYTFRVAAATAIGQGPSSAVSGARVGAPDAPTGL' A
#
# COMPACT_ATOMS: atom_id res chain seq x y z
N GLY A 1 -0.31 2.92 -18.07
CA GLY A 1 -0.87 3.61 -16.90
C GLY A 1 -1.15 2.57 -15.83
N ALA A 2 -0.67 2.83 -14.62
CA ALA A 2 -0.64 2.00 -13.41
C ALA A 2 -1.58 0.76 -13.36
N ASN A 3 -0.98 -0.43 -13.44
CA ASN A 3 -1.61 -1.68 -13.01
C ASN A 3 -1.66 -1.69 -11.48
N TRP A 4 -2.69 -1.10 -10.89
CA TRP A 4 -2.90 -1.17 -9.44
C TRP A 4 -3.28 -2.60 -9.05
N ALA A 5 -2.61 -3.14 -8.04
CA ALA A 5 -3.07 -4.34 -7.36
C ALA A 5 -4.03 -3.90 -6.23
N THR A 6 -5.24 -4.46 -6.21
CA THR A 6 -6.17 -4.26 -5.10
C THR A 6 -5.78 -5.22 -3.99
N VAL A 7 -5.61 -4.68 -2.78
CA VAL A 7 -5.49 -5.46 -1.56
C VAL A 7 -6.83 -5.29 -0.84
N ASP A 8 -7.55 -6.38 -0.64
CA ASP A 8 -8.87 -6.40 -0.02
C ASP A 8 -8.77 -7.21 1.28
N ASP A 9 -9.05 -6.59 2.41
CA ASP A 9 -9.16 -7.22 3.74
C ASP A 9 -10.61 -7.44 4.18
N GLY A 10 -11.57 -7.23 3.28
CA GLY A 10 -13.01 -7.25 3.56
C GLY A 10 -13.56 -5.90 4.01
N GLU A 11 -14.81 -5.90 4.47
CA GLU A 11 -15.39 -4.72 5.14
C GLU A 11 -14.87 -4.64 6.57
N SER A 12 -14.16 -3.56 6.88
CA SER A 12 -13.63 -3.25 8.21
C SER A 12 -14.04 -1.84 8.63
N GLU A 13 -14.27 -1.63 9.93
CA GLU A 13 -14.42 -0.29 10.52
C GLU A 13 -13.05 0.34 10.85
N GLU A 14 -11.95 -0.40 10.69
CA GLU A 14 -10.61 0.14 10.91
C GLU A 14 -10.19 1.11 9.80
N THR A 15 -9.42 2.12 10.19
CA THR A 15 -8.86 3.12 9.26
C THR A 15 -7.40 2.85 8.93
N ALA A 16 -6.92 1.64 9.25
CA ALA A 16 -5.54 1.22 9.05
C ALA A 16 -5.50 -0.23 8.52
N MET A 17 -4.53 -0.52 7.66
CA MET A 17 -4.29 -1.85 7.09
C MET A 17 -2.79 -2.09 6.94
N THR A 18 -2.34 -3.32 7.20
CA THR A 18 -0.96 -3.74 6.92
C THR A 18 -0.88 -4.46 5.57
N VAL A 19 -0.06 -3.92 4.65
CA VAL A 19 0.22 -4.57 3.36
C VAL A 19 1.48 -5.42 3.46
N GLY A 20 1.34 -6.74 3.35
CA GLY A 20 2.44 -7.71 3.33
C GLY A 20 2.93 -8.07 1.92
N GLY A 21 3.97 -8.92 1.86
CA GLY A 21 4.47 -9.47 0.59
C GLY A 21 5.26 -8.49 -0.28
N LEU A 22 5.70 -7.37 0.28
CA LEU A 22 6.45 -6.33 -0.43
C LEU A 22 7.95 -6.64 -0.48
N VAL A 23 8.61 -6.20 -1.55
CA VAL A 23 10.06 -6.41 -1.75
C VAL A 23 10.85 -5.28 -1.09
N ASN A 24 11.81 -5.64 -0.22
CA ASN A 24 12.73 -4.67 0.40
C ASN A 24 13.52 -3.89 -0.66
N GLY A 25 13.77 -2.61 -0.39
CA GLY A 25 14.45 -1.70 -1.31
C GLY A 25 13.57 -1.18 -2.45
N THR A 26 12.34 -1.70 -2.62
CA THR A 26 11.42 -1.25 -3.66
C THR A 26 10.55 -0.10 -3.16
N THR A 27 10.37 0.91 -4.02
CA THR A 27 9.44 2.01 -3.78
C THR A 27 8.05 1.59 -4.26
N TYR A 28 7.09 1.60 -3.33
CA TYR A 28 5.69 1.36 -3.62
C TYR A 28 4.89 2.64 -3.45
N THR A 29 3.78 2.71 -4.17
CA THR A 29 2.78 3.76 -4.03
C THR A 29 1.46 3.15 -3.58
N PHE A 30 0.76 3.86 -2.71
CA PHE A 30 -0.50 3.45 -2.12
C PHE A 30 -1.56 4.51 -2.35
N ARG A 31 -2.81 4.07 -2.51
CA ARG A 31 -4.00 4.90 -2.49
C ARG A 31 -5.09 4.12 -1.76
N VAL A 32 -5.94 4.82 -1.04
CA VAL A 32 -7.05 4.22 -0.28
C VAL A 32 -8.36 4.75 -0.84
N ALA A 33 -9.37 3.90 -0.96
CA ALA A 33 -10.72 4.30 -1.35
C ALA A 33 -11.71 3.67 -0.36
N ALA A 34 -12.68 4.45 0.10
CA ALA A 34 -13.75 3.90 0.93
C ALA A 34 -14.63 2.96 0.08
N ALA A 35 -14.93 1.78 0.62
CA ALA A 35 -15.87 0.84 0.03
C ALA A 35 -17.17 0.83 0.86
N THR A 36 -18.32 0.75 0.18
CA THR A 36 -19.65 0.60 0.79
C THR A 36 -20.42 -0.46 0.01
N ALA A 37 -21.56 -0.90 0.53
CA ALA A 37 -22.47 -1.83 -0.18
C ALA A 37 -22.91 -1.34 -1.58
N ILE A 38 -22.82 -0.05 -1.87
CA ILE A 38 -23.14 0.53 -3.19
C ILE A 38 -21.95 0.45 -4.15
N GLY A 39 -20.73 0.38 -3.62
CA GLY A 39 -19.48 0.29 -4.38
C GLY A 39 -18.33 1.08 -3.75
N GLN A 40 -17.23 1.15 -4.50
CA GLN A 40 -16.02 1.89 -4.14
C GLN A 40 -16.14 3.37 -4.52
N GLY A 41 -15.79 4.25 -3.58
CA GLY A 41 -15.70 5.69 -3.78
C GLY A 41 -14.41 6.13 -4.48
N PRO A 42 -14.16 7.45 -4.59
CA PRO A 42 -12.92 7.97 -5.17
C PRO A 42 -11.70 7.59 -4.33
N SER A 43 -10.58 7.30 -5.01
CA SER A 43 -9.30 7.06 -4.33
C SER A 43 -8.70 8.35 -3.77
N SER A 44 -7.95 8.22 -2.67
CA SER A 44 -7.12 9.27 -2.10
C SER A 44 -6.01 9.71 -3.05
N ALA A 45 -5.34 10.81 -2.68
CA ALA A 45 -4.02 11.13 -3.23
C ALA A 45 -3.04 9.96 -3.01
N VAL A 46 -2.11 9.79 -3.95
CA VAL A 46 -1.10 8.73 -3.89
C VAL A 46 -0.06 9.06 -2.83
N SER A 47 0.24 8.09 -1.97
CA SER A 47 1.32 8.16 -0.97
C SER A 47 2.43 7.19 -1.32
N GLY A 48 3.69 7.64 -1.29
CA GLY A 48 4.86 6.80 -1.57
C GLY A 48 5.50 6.28 -0.29
N ALA A 49 5.86 4.99 -0.28
CA ALA A 49 6.67 4.42 0.79
C ALA A 49 7.80 3.56 0.21
N ARG A 50 8.99 3.63 0.82
CA ARG A 50 10.08 2.69 0.57
C ARG A 50 9.97 1.56 1.58
N VAL A 51 9.91 0.33 1.09
CA VAL A 51 9.80 -0.86 1.95
C VAL A 51 11.20 -1.32 2.32
N GLY A 52 11.38 -1.67 3.59
CA GLY A 52 12.63 -2.22 4.13
C GLY A 52 13.54 -1.19 4.79
N ALA A 53 14.35 -1.67 5.74
CA ALA A 53 15.51 -0.92 6.22
C ALA A 53 16.57 -0.82 5.10
N PRO A 54 17.42 0.21 5.11
CA PRO A 54 18.61 0.24 4.25
C PRO A 54 19.43 -1.05 4.44
N ASP A 55 20.07 -1.53 3.37
CA ASP A 55 21.04 -2.62 3.50
C ASP A 55 22.13 -2.23 4.52
N ALA A 56 22.59 -3.21 5.30
CA ALA A 56 23.68 -2.98 6.24
C ALA A 56 24.94 -2.50 5.48
N PRO A 57 25.69 -1.50 5.99
CA PRO A 57 26.93 -1.07 5.37
C PRO A 57 27.89 -2.26 5.18
N THR A 58 28.36 -2.51 3.95
CA THR A 58 29.26 -3.65 3.64
C THR A 58 30.73 -3.34 3.90
N GLY A 59 31.03 -2.42 4.84
CA GLY A 59 32.33 -1.76 5.01
C GLY A 59 33.55 -2.61 4.59
N LEU A 60 34.19 -2.20 3.49
CA LEU A 60 35.50 -2.66 3.04
C LEU A 60 36.52 -1.54 3.22
#